data_AF-A0A359HPD7-F1
#
_entry.id   AF-A0A359HPD7-F1
#
_cell.length_a   1.000
_cell.length_b   1.000
_cell.length_c   1.000
_cell.angle_alpha   90.00
_cell.angle_beta   90.00
_cell.angle_gamma   90.00
#
_symmetry.space_group_name_H-M   'P 1'
#
loop_
_entity.id
_entity.type
_entity.pdbx_description
1 polymer ?
#
loop_
_entity_poly.entity_id
_entity_poly.type
_entity_poly.pdbx_seq_one_letter_code
_entity_poly.pdbx_strand_id
1 'polypeptide(L)'
;MHLTHLSLTDFRNFSRLDVDVPLGATLLLGDNAQGKTSLLEAIYYLATFTSFHASNDRQLVNFIASKQPLAVGRIVADYRRGGKAHRLEVRLIHEEGEFNGNARLRKEVLLDGSKRKIGEVIGHFNAVLFLPQMLQVVEGSPAERRRYLDLLLSQTIPHYAETLSIFNKALSQRNALLKMLSERGGDPSQLAFWDEKITFSGAILIEARIHAIHEIETLASLTHSELTRSSEILRLAYHPAYDPFPQKPGQFALLLEAPINRTGIDKSEIL
;
A
#
# COMPACT_ATOMS: atom_id res chain seq x y z
N MET A 1 0.87 10.61 16.45
CA MET A 1 1.54 9.30 16.65
C MET A 1 3.02 9.56 16.84
N HIS A 2 3.73 8.76 17.63
CA HIS A 2 5.17 8.96 17.91
C HIS A 2 5.88 7.61 18.08
N LEU A 3 6.89 7.33 17.24
CA LEU A 3 7.78 6.18 17.40
C LEU A 3 8.74 6.47 18.56
N THR A 4 8.80 5.62 19.56
CA THR A 4 9.67 5.80 20.74
C THR A 4 10.89 4.90 20.71
N HIS A 5 10.79 3.74 20.09
CA HIS A 5 11.88 2.75 20.01
C HIS A 5 11.79 1.96 18.71
N LEU A 6 12.94 1.64 18.13
CA LEU A 6 13.07 0.76 16.97
C LEU A 6 14.17 -0.27 17.22
N SER A 7 13.81 -1.55 17.08
CA SER A 7 14.76 -2.66 17.07
C SER A 7 14.68 -3.43 15.76
N LEU A 8 15.84 -3.69 15.16
CA LEU A 8 16.01 -4.51 13.97
C LEU A 8 16.89 -5.72 14.30
N THR A 9 16.55 -6.87 13.74
CA THR A 9 17.38 -8.08 13.79
C THR A 9 17.38 -8.70 12.41
N ASP A 10 18.55 -8.98 11.86
CA ASP A 10 18.74 -9.57 10.52
C ASP A 10 17.85 -8.94 9.44
N PHE A 11 17.81 -7.60 9.41
CA PHE A 11 17.04 -6.82 8.44
C PHE A 11 17.99 -6.01 7.55
N ARG A 12 17.94 -6.24 6.24
CA ARG A 12 18.81 -5.61 5.24
C ARG A 12 20.29 -5.73 5.64
N ASN A 13 20.98 -4.61 5.81
CA ASN A 13 22.38 -4.57 6.21
C ASN A 13 22.58 -4.59 7.74
N PHE A 14 21.50 -4.59 8.53
CA PHE A 14 21.57 -4.66 10.00
C PHE A 14 21.51 -6.11 10.47
N SER A 15 22.55 -6.58 11.16
CA SER A 15 22.47 -7.79 11.99
C SER A 15 21.69 -7.50 13.27
N ARG A 16 21.97 -6.35 13.90
CA ARG A 16 21.23 -5.83 15.05
C ARG A 16 21.24 -4.30 15.05
N LEU A 17 20.10 -3.72 15.37
CA LEU A 17 19.94 -2.31 15.73
C LEU A 17 18.96 -2.24 16.89
N ASP A 18 19.23 -1.39 17.88
CA ASP A 18 18.36 -1.17 19.03
C ASP A 18 18.54 0.29 19.46
N VAL A 19 17.53 1.12 19.17
CA VAL A 19 17.65 2.58 19.34
C VAL A 19 16.35 3.19 19.85
N ASP A 20 16.48 4.10 20.80
CA ASP A 20 15.42 5.02 21.17
C ASP A 20 15.29 6.13 20.12
N VAL A 21 14.05 6.51 19.81
CA VAL A 21 13.74 7.56 18.84
C VAL A 21 13.22 8.78 19.63
N PRO A 22 13.96 9.90 19.62
CA PRO A 22 13.56 11.09 20.35
C PRO A 22 12.38 11.78 19.68
N LEU A 23 11.64 12.57 20.46
CA LEU A 23 10.57 13.41 19.94
C LEU A 23 11.16 14.54 19.08
N GLY A 24 10.54 14.77 17.92
CA GLY A 24 10.90 15.85 17.01
C GLY A 24 11.75 15.39 15.83
N ALA A 25 12.54 16.30 15.27
CA ALA A 25 13.36 16.01 14.10
C ALA A 25 14.59 15.17 14.47
N THR A 26 14.74 14.02 13.83
CA THR A 26 15.93 13.17 13.94
C THR A 26 16.71 13.20 12.64
N LEU A 27 18.00 13.54 12.73
CA LEU A 27 18.90 13.57 11.58
C LEU A 27 19.79 12.32 11.56
N LEU A 28 19.72 11.55 10.48
CA LEU A 28 20.57 10.37 10.26
C LEU A 28 21.79 10.75 9.43
N LEU A 29 22.96 10.72 10.04
CA LEU A 29 24.25 11.05 9.41
C LEU A 29 25.05 9.79 9.12
N GLY A 30 25.86 9.85 8.06
CA GLY A 30 26.78 8.78 7.68
C GLY A 30 26.96 8.69 6.18
N ASP A 31 27.93 7.90 5.73
CA ASP A 31 28.22 7.71 4.32
C ASP A 31 27.11 6.96 3.57
N ASN A 32 27.20 6.97 2.24
CA ASN A 32 26.30 6.18 1.40
C ASN A 32 26.41 4.68 1.73
N ALA A 33 25.30 3.95 1.50
CA ALA A 33 25.18 2.51 1.79
C ALA A 33 25.33 2.07 3.26
N GLN A 34 25.41 3.00 4.22
CA GLN A 34 25.47 2.68 5.66
C GLN A 34 24.13 2.24 6.28
N GLY A 35 23.06 2.13 5.49
CA GLY A 35 21.75 1.67 5.98
C GLY A 35 20.76 2.76 6.38
N LYS A 36 21.04 4.04 6.09
CA LYS A 36 20.08 5.14 6.33
C LYS A 36 18.73 4.86 5.65
N THR A 37 18.76 4.50 4.37
CA THR A 37 17.54 4.13 3.62
C THR A 37 16.91 2.85 4.15
N SER A 38 17.71 1.86 4.56
CA SER A 38 17.22 0.63 5.20
C SER A 38 16.47 0.92 6.51
N LEU A 39 16.93 1.90 7.30
CA LEU A 39 16.26 2.30 8.53
C LEU A 39 14.91 2.96 8.26
N LEU A 40 14.86 3.88 7.29
CA LEU A 40 13.59 4.47 6.83
C LEU A 40 12.66 3.42 6.22
N GLU A 41 13.22 2.43 5.51
CA GLU A 41 12.48 1.28 5.00
C GLU A 41 11.86 0.47 6.12
N ALA A 42 12.59 0.15 7.18
CA ALA A 42 12.03 -0.58 8.31
C ALA A 42 10.84 0.16 8.96
N ILE A 43 10.98 1.47 9.17
CA ILE A 43 9.91 2.32 9.73
C ILE A 43 8.70 2.33 8.79
N TYR A 44 8.90 2.57 7.50
CA TYR A 44 7.81 2.61 6.54
C TYR A 44 7.17 1.23 6.30
N TYR A 45 7.95 0.15 6.44
CA TYR A 45 7.49 -1.22 6.34
C TYR A 45 6.54 -1.58 7.48
N LEU A 46 6.73 -1.02 8.68
CA LEU A 46 5.77 -1.18 9.79
C LEU A 46 4.42 -0.53 9.47
N ALA A 47 4.38 0.53 8.65
CA ALA A 47 3.15 1.21 8.29
C ALA A 47 2.38 0.50 7.15
N THR A 48 3.11 -0.05 6.18
CA THR A 48 2.52 -0.55 4.93
C THR A 48 2.62 -2.06 4.75
N PHE A 49 3.49 -2.73 5.51
CA PHE A 49 3.86 -4.15 5.36
C PHE A 49 4.39 -4.51 3.97
N THR A 50 4.84 -3.52 3.20
CA THR A 50 5.40 -3.65 1.86
C THR A 50 6.66 -2.82 1.75
N SER A 51 7.65 -3.31 1.01
CA SER A 51 8.85 -2.53 0.73
C SER A 51 8.62 -1.61 -0.46
N PHE A 52 9.20 -0.40 -0.40
CA PHE A 52 9.24 0.51 -1.55
C PHE A 52 10.41 0.22 -2.51
N HIS A 53 11.36 -0.64 -2.12
CA HIS A 53 12.57 -0.92 -2.88
C HIS A 53 12.68 -2.40 -3.30
N ALA A 54 12.30 -3.33 -2.46
CA ALA A 54 12.38 -4.76 -2.71
C ALA A 54 11.14 -5.25 -3.49
N SER A 55 11.38 -6.07 -4.51
CA SER A 55 10.31 -6.75 -5.24
C SER A 55 9.73 -7.95 -4.48
N ASN A 56 10.47 -8.45 -3.47
CA ASN A 56 10.05 -9.55 -2.61
C ASN A 56 10.60 -9.33 -1.20
N ASP A 57 9.76 -9.59 -0.19
CA ASP A 57 10.10 -9.50 1.22
C ASP A 57 11.31 -10.36 1.63
N ARG A 58 11.66 -11.43 0.89
CA ARG A 58 12.88 -12.22 1.14
C ARG A 58 14.14 -11.37 1.07
N GLN A 59 14.15 -10.33 0.22
CA GLN A 59 15.29 -9.41 0.05
C GLN A 59 15.46 -8.45 1.23
N LEU A 60 14.51 -8.46 2.18
CA LEU A 60 14.58 -7.68 3.41
C LEU A 60 15.30 -8.44 4.53
N VAL A 61 15.39 -9.77 4.44
CA VAL A 61 16.19 -10.56 5.38
C VAL A 61 17.67 -10.32 5.09
N ASN A 62 18.48 -10.17 6.13
CA ASN A 62 19.91 -9.93 6.00
C ASN A 62 20.58 -10.98 5.11
N PHE A 63 21.46 -10.54 4.20
CA PHE A 63 22.06 -11.42 3.21
C PHE A 63 22.84 -12.58 3.82
N ILE A 64 23.61 -12.35 4.89
CA ILE A 64 24.40 -13.39 5.56
C ILE A 64 23.45 -14.34 6.32
N ALA A 65 22.49 -13.79 7.07
CA ALA A 65 21.50 -14.59 7.79
C ALA A 65 20.67 -15.45 6.84
N SER A 66 20.30 -14.92 5.66
CA SER A 66 19.45 -15.60 4.67
C SER A 66 20.06 -16.87 4.06
N LYS A 67 21.36 -17.11 4.29
CA LYS A 67 22.06 -18.35 3.89
C LYS A 67 21.86 -19.50 4.88
N GLN A 68 21.27 -19.23 6.05
CA GLN A 68 20.95 -20.26 7.02
C GLN A 68 19.66 -20.98 6.62
N PRO A 69 19.49 -22.28 6.96
CA PRO A 69 18.26 -23.03 6.65
C PRO A 69 16.99 -22.38 7.23
N LEU A 70 17.14 -21.71 8.37
CA LEU A 70 16.11 -20.91 9.01
C LEU A 70 16.70 -19.53 9.32
N ALA A 71 16.18 -18.49 8.67
CA ALA A 71 16.56 -17.10 8.89
C ALA A 71 15.34 -16.28 9.29
N VAL A 72 15.45 -15.43 10.31
CA VAL A 72 14.33 -14.62 10.79
C VAL A 72 14.74 -13.15 10.86
N GLY A 73 14.31 -12.39 9.85
CA GLY A 73 14.36 -10.93 9.93
C GLY A 73 13.27 -10.41 10.86
N ARG A 74 13.58 -9.48 11.75
CA ARG A 74 12.64 -8.92 12.73
C ARG A 74 12.71 -7.40 12.76
N ILE A 75 11.54 -6.77 12.74
CA ILE A 75 11.35 -5.33 12.92
C ILE A 75 10.40 -5.16 14.10
N VAL A 76 10.83 -4.45 15.14
CA VAL A 76 10.03 -4.15 16.33
C VAL A 76 10.01 -2.65 16.54
N ALA A 77 8.82 -2.09 16.76
CA ALA A 77 8.64 -0.70 17.13
C ALA A 77 7.73 -0.57 18.34
N ASP A 78 8.17 0.22 19.32
CA ASP A 78 7.29 0.76 20.35
C ASP A 78 6.90 2.19 19.97
N TYR A 79 5.62 2.52 20.11
CA TYR A 79 5.09 3.81 19.69
C TYR A 79 3.91 4.25 20.54
N ARG A 80 3.61 5.55 20.51
CA ARG A 80 2.44 6.15 21.17
C ARG A 80 1.41 6.62 20.15
N ARG A 81 0.15 6.23 20.36
CA ARG A 81 -1.02 6.64 19.57
C ARG A 81 -2.22 6.84 20.49
N GLY A 82 -2.94 7.95 20.34
CA GLY A 82 -4.10 8.24 21.19
C GLY A 82 -3.78 8.22 22.70
N GLY A 83 -2.57 8.64 23.09
CA GLY A 83 -2.08 8.62 24.48
C GLY A 83 -1.60 7.26 25.00
N LYS A 84 -1.93 6.16 24.31
CA LYS A 84 -1.56 4.78 24.69
C LYS A 84 -0.24 4.36 24.07
N ALA A 85 0.48 3.49 24.77
CA ALA A 85 1.66 2.80 24.26
C ALA A 85 1.24 1.53 23.53
N HIS A 86 1.89 1.26 22.41
CA HIS A 86 1.67 0.10 21.57
C HIS A 86 3.00 -0.48 21.12
N ARG A 87 2.99 -1.78 20.83
CA ARG A 87 4.12 -2.51 20.26
C ARG A 87 3.70 -3.19 18.97
N LEU A 88 4.41 -2.88 17.89
CA LEU A 88 4.23 -3.54 16.60
C LEU A 88 5.48 -4.34 16.27
N GLU A 89 5.28 -5.59 15.86
CA GLU A 89 6.35 -6.48 15.50
C GLU A 89 6.04 -7.20 14.19
N VAL A 90 7.03 -7.23 13.30
CA VAL A 90 7.02 -7.96 12.04
C VAL A 90 8.15 -8.96 12.03
N ARG A 91 7.83 -10.21 11.68
CA ARG A 91 8.80 -11.28 11.45
C ARG A 91 8.75 -11.73 10.00
N LEU A 92 9.90 -11.78 9.37
CA LEU A 92 10.13 -12.32 8.04
C LEU A 92 10.91 -13.63 8.19
N ILE A 93 10.16 -14.72 8.24
CA ILE A 93 10.69 -16.07 8.49
C ILE A 93 10.96 -16.72 7.14
N HIS A 94 12.24 -16.92 6.84
CA HIS A 94 12.72 -17.55 5.64
C HIS A 94 13.22 -18.95 5.98
N GLU A 95 12.53 -19.95 5.47
CA GLU A 95 12.82 -21.38 5.65
C GLU A 95 13.19 -21.99 4.30
N GLU A 96 14.30 -22.74 4.25
CA GLU A 96 14.57 -23.62 3.12
C GLU A 96 13.49 -24.71 3.04
N GLY A 97 12.85 -24.86 1.89
CA GLY A 97 11.75 -25.81 1.71
C GLY A 97 12.26 -27.25 1.57
N GLU A 98 11.72 -28.17 2.36
CA GLU A 98 12.05 -29.62 2.29
C GLU A 98 11.51 -30.32 1.03
N PHE A 99 10.50 -29.76 0.34
CA PHE A 99 9.92 -30.32 -0.89
C PHE A 99 10.00 -29.32 -2.04
N ASN A 100 10.58 -29.75 -3.17
CA ASN A 100 10.81 -29.00 -4.42
C ASN A 100 11.85 -27.85 -4.39
N GLY A 101 12.66 -27.70 -3.34
CA GLY A 101 13.80 -26.77 -3.31
C GLY A 101 13.44 -25.28 -3.33
N ASN A 102 12.15 -24.95 -3.22
CA ASN A 102 11.68 -23.56 -3.17
C ASN A 102 11.65 -23.08 -1.72
N ALA A 103 12.51 -22.10 -1.41
CA ALA A 103 12.50 -21.44 -0.11
C ALA A 103 11.13 -20.79 0.16
N ARG A 104 10.59 -21.02 1.35
CA ARG A 104 9.30 -20.48 1.79
C ARG A 104 9.55 -19.27 2.67
N LEU A 105 8.94 -18.14 2.30
CA LEU A 105 8.88 -16.97 3.16
C LEU A 105 7.52 -16.90 3.85
N ARG A 106 7.53 -16.79 5.17
CA ARG A 106 6.36 -16.54 6.00
C ARG A 106 6.50 -15.20 6.70
N LYS A 107 5.49 -14.34 6.54
CA LYS A 107 5.37 -13.08 7.25
C LYS A 107 4.44 -13.26 8.45
N GLU A 108 4.89 -12.84 9.63
CA GLU A 108 4.05 -12.76 10.82
C GLU A 108 4.02 -11.33 11.34
N VAL A 109 2.82 -10.87 11.74
CA VAL A 109 2.61 -9.55 12.33
C VAL A 109 1.98 -9.72 13.69
N LEU A 110 2.58 -9.09 14.70
CA LEU A 110 2.09 -9.07 16.07
C LEU A 110 1.81 -7.62 16.48
N LEU A 111 0.61 -7.39 17.01
CA LEU A 111 0.21 -6.12 17.60
C LEU A 111 -0.02 -6.36 19.09
N ASP A 112 0.69 -5.61 19.93
CA ASP A 112 0.63 -5.71 21.40
C ASP A 112 0.83 -7.16 21.88
N GLY A 113 1.79 -7.85 21.26
CA GLY A 113 2.17 -9.24 21.57
C GLY A 113 1.26 -10.32 20.96
N SER A 114 0.13 -9.94 20.36
CA SER A 114 -0.82 -10.88 19.74
C SER A 114 -0.64 -10.97 18.24
N LYS A 115 -0.54 -12.19 17.69
CA LYS A 115 -0.51 -12.41 16.24
C LYS A 115 -1.83 -11.99 15.60
N ARG A 116 -1.77 -11.20 14.52
CA ARG A 116 -2.92 -10.63 13.81
C ARG A 116 -2.74 -10.73 12.29
N LYS A 117 -3.84 -10.62 11.53
CA LYS A 117 -3.76 -10.51 10.07
C LYS A 117 -3.33 -9.10 9.67
N ILE A 118 -2.61 -8.97 8.56
CA ILE A 118 -2.14 -7.66 8.06
C ILE A 118 -3.28 -6.66 7.90
N GLY A 119 -4.42 -7.08 7.32
CA GLY A 119 -5.59 -6.22 7.13
C GLY A 119 -6.21 -5.70 8.42
N GLU A 120 -5.96 -6.35 9.57
CA GLU A 120 -6.42 -5.91 10.90
C GLU A 120 -5.43 -4.93 11.55
N VAL A 121 -4.18 -4.91 11.10
CA VAL A 121 -3.09 -4.13 11.72
C VAL A 121 -2.72 -2.90 10.91
N ILE A 122 -2.93 -2.93 9.59
CA ILE A 122 -2.65 -1.78 8.73
C ILE A 122 -3.45 -0.55 9.19
N GLY A 123 -2.78 0.60 9.26
CA GLY A 123 -3.33 1.82 9.86
C GLY A 123 -3.21 1.93 11.39
N HIS A 124 -2.63 0.94 12.10
CA HIS A 124 -2.24 1.09 13.50
C HIS A 124 -0.99 1.93 13.69
N PHE A 125 -0.05 1.81 12.76
CA PHE A 125 1.15 2.61 12.64
C PHE A 125 1.11 3.31 11.28
N ASN A 126 1.22 4.63 11.26
CA ASN A 126 1.11 5.44 10.03
C ASN A 126 2.44 6.11 9.73
N ALA A 127 2.94 6.00 8.52
CA ALA A 127 4.15 6.69 8.10
C ALA A 127 3.96 7.29 6.72
N VAL A 128 4.45 8.52 6.56
CA VAL A 128 4.60 9.17 5.26
C VAL A 128 6.08 9.13 4.93
N LEU A 129 6.39 8.61 3.75
CA LEU A 129 7.73 8.57 3.22
C LEU A 129 7.84 9.56 2.06
N PHE A 130 8.96 10.27 1.99
CA PHE A 130 9.31 11.10 0.86
C PHE A 130 10.69 10.69 0.36
N LEU A 131 10.73 10.18 -0.87
CA LEU A 131 11.96 9.79 -1.55
C LEU A 131 11.95 10.34 -2.98
N PRO A 132 13.11 10.62 -3.60
CA PRO A 132 13.17 11.07 -4.99
C PRO A 132 12.42 10.16 -5.97
N GLN A 133 12.46 8.84 -5.76
CA GLN A 133 11.77 7.86 -6.61
C GLN A 133 10.23 7.97 -6.54
N MET A 134 9.67 8.68 -5.56
CA MET A 134 8.22 8.86 -5.43
C MET A 134 7.66 9.88 -6.43
N LEU A 135 8.51 10.60 -7.17
CA LEU A 135 8.09 11.40 -8.33
C LEU A 135 7.40 10.56 -9.42
N GLN A 136 7.55 9.23 -9.39
CA GLN A 136 6.82 8.31 -10.26
C GLN A 136 5.29 8.37 -10.10
N VAL A 137 4.77 8.95 -9.02
CA VAL A 137 3.33 9.27 -8.92
C VAL A 137 2.91 10.27 -9.99
N VAL A 138 3.79 11.22 -10.33
CA VAL A 138 3.56 12.26 -11.34
C VAL A 138 3.96 11.75 -12.73
N GLU A 139 5.21 11.30 -12.88
CA GLU A 139 5.81 10.97 -14.18
C GLU A 139 5.51 9.55 -14.66
N GLY A 140 5.10 8.67 -13.74
CA GLY A 140 5.02 7.24 -13.98
C GLY A 140 3.68 6.77 -14.55
N SER A 141 3.55 5.45 -14.60
CA SER A 141 2.37 4.78 -15.14
C SER A 141 1.14 4.88 -14.22
N PRO A 142 -0.08 4.61 -14.72
CA PRO A 142 -1.26 4.48 -13.88
C PRO A 142 -1.12 3.46 -12.75
N ALA A 143 -0.25 2.46 -12.89
CA ALA A 143 0.01 1.48 -11.83
C ALA A 143 0.68 2.12 -10.61
N GLU A 144 1.63 3.05 -10.80
CA GLU A 144 2.30 3.74 -9.72
C GLU A 144 1.34 4.66 -8.94
N ARG A 145 0.48 5.41 -9.66
CA ARG A 145 -0.58 6.21 -9.04
C ARG A 145 -1.56 5.37 -8.22
N ARG A 146 -2.02 4.24 -8.78
CA ARG A 146 -2.91 3.32 -8.05
C ARG A 146 -2.22 2.73 -6.82
N ARG A 147 -0.95 2.31 -6.94
CA ARG A 147 -0.18 1.79 -5.81
C ARG A 147 -0.04 2.82 -4.69
N TYR A 148 0.28 4.07 -5.03
CA TYR A 148 0.36 5.17 -4.07
C TYR A 148 -0.99 5.38 -3.36
N LEU A 149 -2.08 5.49 -4.12
CA LEU A 149 -3.43 5.70 -3.58
C LEU A 149 -3.88 4.52 -2.71
N ASP A 150 -3.62 3.29 -3.14
CA ASP A 150 -3.98 2.09 -2.38
C ASP A 150 -3.22 1.98 -1.06
N LEU A 151 -1.94 2.36 -1.03
CA LEU A 151 -1.13 2.40 0.20
C LEU A 151 -1.59 3.49 1.16
N LEU A 152 -1.97 4.66 0.64
CA LEU A 152 -2.55 5.75 1.44
C LEU A 152 -3.88 5.33 2.06
N LEU A 153 -4.80 4.81 1.23
CA LEU A 153 -6.14 4.43 1.67
C LEU A 153 -6.11 3.24 2.63
N SER A 154 -5.22 2.28 2.41
CA SER A 154 -5.05 1.14 3.33
C SER A 154 -4.61 1.58 4.73
N GLN A 155 -3.88 2.68 4.86
CA GLN A 155 -3.44 3.21 6.16
C GLN A 155 -4.49 4.06 6.87
N THR A 156 -5.48 4.58 6.14
CA THR A 156 -6.39 5.65 6.62
C THR A 156 -7.85 5.19 6.71
N ILE A 157 -8.29 4.32 5.80
CA ILE A 157 -9.66 3.82 5.73
C ILE A 157 -9.72 2.39 6.28
N PRO A 158 -10.49 2.15 7.36
CA PRO A 158 -10.72 0.80 7.88
C PRO A 158 -11.26 -0.15 6.79
N HIS A 159 -10.85 -1.42 6.84
CA HIS A 159 -11.24 -2.48 5.89
C HIS A 159 -10.83 -2.27 4.42
N TYR A 160 -10.30 -1.12 4.01
CA TYR A 160 -9.90 -0.87 2.61
C TYR A 160 -8.91 -1.92 2.10
N ALA A 161 -7.87 -2.24 2.88
CA ALA A 161 -6.88 -3.25 2.51
C ALA A 161 -7.48 -4.65 2.36
N GLU A 162 -8.46 -5.00 3.19
CA GLU A 162 -9.19 -6.27 3.11
C GLU A 162 -10.06 -6.31 1.85
N THR A 163 -10.81 -5.25 1.57
CA THR A 163 -11.60 -5.11 0.34
C THR A 163 -10.73 -5.19 -0.90
N LEU A 164 -9.57 -4.52 -0.91
CA LEU A 164 -8.62 -4.58 -2.01
C LEU A 164 -8.06 -5.99 -2.22
N SER A 165 -7.78 -6.72 -1.13
CA SER A 165 -7.34 -8.12 -1.20
C SER A 165 -8.42 -9.03 -1.80
N ILE A 166 -9.68 -8.85 -1.38
CA ILE A 166 -10.84 -9.58 -1.92
C ILE A 166 -11.00 -9.30 -3.41
N PHE A 167 -10.97 -8.03 -3.82
CA PHE A 167 -11.08 -7.62 -5.22
C PHE A 167 -10.00 -8.26 -6.09
N ASN A 168 -8.73 -8.16 -5.67
CA ASN A 168 -7.60 -8.70 -6.43
C ASN A 168 -7.66 -10.23 -6.54
N LYS A 169 -8.07 -10.92 -5.47
CA LYS A 169 -8.24 -12.38 -5.49
C LYS A 169 -9.37 -12.78 -6.44
N ALA A 170 -10.53 -12.12 -6.38
CA ALA A 170 -11.65 -12.39 -7.25
C ALA A 170 -11.30 -12.13 -8.73
N LEU A 171 -10.62 -11.02 -9.02
CA LEU A 171 -10.15 -10.69 -10.37
C LEU A 171 -9.18 -11.74 -10.92
N SER A 172 -8.22 -12.19 -10.10
CA SER A 172 -7.26 -13.23 -10.49
C SER A 172 -7.95 -14.56 -10.80
N GLN A 173 -8.88 -15.00 -9.93
CA GLN A 173 -9.65 -16.22 -10.14
C GLN A 173 -10.55 -16.15 -11.38
N ARG A 174 -11.20 -15.00 -11.60
CA ARG A 174 -11.98 -14.75 -12.81
C ARG A 174 -11.13 -14.83 -14.07
N ASN A 175 -9.96 -14.20 -14.09
CA ASN A 175 -9.06 -14.22 -15.25
C ASN A 175 -8.55 -15.64 -15.53
N ALA A 176 -8.25 -16.42 -14.49
CA ALA A 176 -7.89 -17.84 -14.64
C ALA A 176 -9.05 -18.67 -15.21
N LEU A 177 -10.27 -18.45 -14.72
CA LEU A 177 -11.47 -19.11 -15.22
C LEU A 177 -11.76 -18.74 -16.68
N LEU A 178 -11.65 -17.46 -17.05
CA LEU A 178 -11.79 -17.01 -18.44
C LEU A 178 -10.80 -17.70 -19.37
N LYS A 179 -9.54 -17.80 -18.95
CA LYS A 179 -8.51 -18.52 -19.71
C LYS A 179 -8.87 -20.00 -19.88
N MET A 180 -9.30 -20.65 -18.81
CA MET A 180 -9.72 -22.05 -18.84
C MET A 180 -10.92 -22.28 -19.78
N LEU A 181 -11.95 -21.43 -19.69
CA LEU A 181 -13.12 -21.48 -20.57
C LEU A 181 -12.76 -21.25 -22.04
N SER A 182 -11.83 -20.33 -22.31
CA SER A 182 -11.32 -20.08 -23.66
C SER A 182 -10.54 -21.27 -24.24
N GLU A 183 -9.79 -22.00 -23.41
CA GLU A 183 -8.94 -23.11 -23.86
C GLU A 183 -9.68 -24.44 -23.95
N ARG A 184 -10.62 -24.70 -23.03
CA ARG A 184 -11.24 -26.02 -22.83
C ARG A 184 -12.75 -26.02 -23.00
N GLY A 185 -13.37 -24.86 -23.21
CA GLY A 185 -14.81 -24.70 -23.10
C GLY A 185 -15.31 -24.86 -21.65
N GLY A 186 -16.63 -24.84 -21.47
CA GLY A 186 -17.29 -24.93 -20.18
C GLY A 186 -18.48 -24.00 -20.09
N ASP A 187 -19.10 -23.93 -18.91
CA ASP A 187 -20.26 -23.08 -18.67
C ASP A 187 -19.82 -21.65 -18.27
N PRO A 188 -20.08 -20.62 -19.10
CA PRO A 188 -19.77 -19.24 -18.77
C PRO A 188 -20.53 -18.71 -17.54
N SER A 189 -21.63 -19.34 -17.14
CA SER A 189 -22.41 -18.93 -15.96
C SER A 189 -21.57 -18.93 -14.67
N GLN A 190 -20.50 -19.73 -14.62
CA GLN A 190 -19.55 -19.79 -13.52
C GLN A 190 -18.82 -18.46 -13.27
N LEU A 191 -18.79 -17.56 -14.27
CA LEU A 191 -18.22 -16.21 -14.12
C LEU A 191 -19.08 -15.31 -13.22
N ALA A 192 -20.41 -15.53 -13.17
CA ALA A 192 -21.35 -14.66 -12.48
C ALA A 192 -21.01 -14.49 -10.98
N PHE A 193 -20.58 -15.57 -10.32
CA PHE A 193 -20.14 -15.51 -8.92
C PHE A 193 -18.95 -14.55 -8.73
N TRP A 194 -17.98 -14.58 -9.64
CA TRP A 194 -16.81 -13.71 -9.57
C TRP A 194 -17.15 -12.28 -9.97
N ASP A 195 -18.04 -12.10 -10.95
CA ASP A 195 -18.57 -10.80 -11.34
C ASP A 195 -19.21 -10.09 -10.15
N GLU A 196 -20.09 -10.78 -9.40
CA GLU A 196 -20.71 -10.22 -8.18
C GLU A 196 -19.68 -9.78 -7.14
N LYS A 197 -18.64 -10.61 -6.90
CA LYS A 197 -17.57 -10.26 -5.95
C LYS A 197 -16.75 -9.06 -6.41
N ILE A 198 -16.44 -8.98 -7.70
CA ILE A 198 -15.68 -7.85 -8.28
C ILE A 198 -16.52 -6.58 -8.27
N THR A 199 -17.81 -6.64 -8.62
CA THR A 199 -18.72 -5.49 -8.59
C THR A 199 -18.84 -4.94 -7.18
N PHE A 200 -19.15 -5.79 -6.19
CA PHE A 200 -19.33 -5.31 -4.82
C PHE A 200 -18.06 -4.72 -4.21
N SER A 201 -16.92 -5.41 -4.34
CA SER A 201 -15.65 -4.91 -3.81
C SER A 201 -15.11 -3.73 -4.62
N GLY A 202 -15.32 -3.72 -5.94
CA GLY A 202 -14.94 -2.65 -6.85
C GLY A 202 -15.67 -1.34 -6.55
N ALA A 203 -16.97 -1.40 -6.27
CA ALA A 203 -17.77 -0.22 -5.92
C ALA A 203 -17.22 0.48 -4.67
N ILE A 204 -16.90 -0.28 -3.61
CA ILE A 204 -16.28 0.26 -2.38
C ILE A 204 -14.95 0.93 -2.67
N LEU A 205 -14.10 0.31 -3.50
CA LEU A 205 -12.80 0.88 -3.86
C LEU A 205 -12.95 2.15 -4.70
N ILE A 206 -13.89 2.18 -5.64
CA ILE A 206 -14.15 3.33 -6.51
C ILE A 206 -14.62 4.52 -5.67
N GLU A 207 -15.61 4.32 -4.80
CA GLU A 207 -16.13 5.33 -3.88
C GLU A 207 -15.01 5.93 -3.02
N ALA A 208 -14.24 5.09 -2.31
CA ALA A 208 -13.13 5.54 -1.47
C ALA A 208 -12.09 6.34 -2.26
N ARG A 209 -11.77 5.94 -3.50
CA ARG A 209 -10.80 6.63 -4.36
C ARG A 209 -11.33 7.97 -4.88
N ILE A 210 -12.62 8.06 -5.18
CA ILE A 210 -13.27 9.33 -5.57
C ILE A 210 -13.09 10.36 -4.45
N HIS A 211 -13.46 9.99 -3.22
CA HIS A 211 -13.35 10.89 -2.07
C HIS A 211 -11.89 11.28 -1.78
N ALA A 212 -10.99 10.31 -1.79
CA ALA A 212 -9.58 10.58 -1.51
C ALA A 212 -8.93 11.49 -2.55
N ILE A 213 -9.20 11.31 -3.85
CA ILE A 213 -8.65 12.20 -4.89
C ILE A 213 -9.19 13.62 -4.75
N HIS A 214 -10.47 13.78 -4.42
CA HIS A 214 -11.05 15.11 -4.18
C HIS A 214 -10.42 15.81 -2.96
N GLU A 215 -10.21 15.06 -1.86
CA GLU A 215 -9.55 15.58 -0.66
C GLU A 215 -8.09 15.95 -0.94
N ILE A 216 -7.35 15.08 -1.65
CA ILE A 216 -5.97 15.36 -2.06
C ILE A 216 -5.91 16.61 -2.94
N GLU A 217 -6.80 16.78 -3.92
CA GLU A 217 -6.83 17.98 -4.77
C GLU A 217 -7.04 19.24 -3.92
N THR A 218 -8.00 19.20 -2.99
CA THR A 218 -8.33 20.33 -2.12
C THR A 218 -7.13 20.75 -1.28
N LEU A 219 -6.44 19.79 -0.67
CA LEU A 219 -5.27 20.05 0.19
C LEU A 219 -4.02 20.44 -0.63
N ALA A 220 -3.76 19.72 -1.73
CA ALA A 220 -2.54 19.90 -2.52
C ALA A 220 -2.59 21.17 -3.37
N SER A 221 -3.77 21.59 -3.85
CA SER A 221 -3.91 22.79 -4.68
C SER A 221 -3.51 24.08 -3.94
N LEU A 222 -3.79 24.15 -2.63
CA LEU A 222 -3.36 25.26 -1.77
C LEU A 222 -1.84 25.34 -1.69
N THR A 223 -1.19 24.25 -1.28
CA THR A 223 0.27 24.15 -1.19
C THR A 223 0.95 24.38 -2.55
N HIS A 224 0.38 23.86 -3.63
CA HIS A 224 0.89 24.04 -4.99
C HIS A 224 0.83 25.51 -5.42
N SER A 225 -0.28 26.19 -5.15
CA SER A 225 -0.42 27.63 -5.45
C SER A 225 0.64 28.45 -4.71
N GLU A 226 0.92 28.14 -3.45
CA GLU A 226 1.98 28.80 -2.68
C GLU A 226 3.38 28.56 -3.29
N LEU A 227 3.70 27.30 -3.63
CA LEU A 227 4.99 26.92 -4.22
C LEU A 227 5.24 27.57 -5.60
N THR A 228 4.17 27.70 -6.40
CA THR A 228 4.24 28.27 -7.75
C THR A 228 3.98 29.77 -7.78
N ARG A 229 3.68 30.41 -6.63
CA ARG A 229 3.25 31.82 -6.54
C ARG A 229 2.04 32.11 -7.43
N SER A 230 1.08 31.18 -7.42
CA SER A 230 -0.17 31.23 -8.18
C SER A 230 -0.01 31.30 -9.70
N SER A 231 1.15 30.90 -10.24
CA SER A 231 1.36 30.82 -11.69
C SER A 231 0.71 29.59 -12.32
N GLU A 232 0.45 28.55 -11.53
CA GLU A 232 -0.07 27.26 -12.00
C GLU A 232 -1.22 26.77 -11.12
N ILE A 233 -2.14 26.02 -11.74
CA ILE A 233 -3.31 25.43 -11.09
C ILE A 233 -3.15 23.91 -11.09
N LEU A 234 -3.14 23.32 -9.90
CA LEU A 234 -3.17 21.86 -9.74
C LEU A 234 -4.60 21.34 -9.84
N ARG A 235 -4.79 20.29 -10.64
CA ARG A 235 -6.04 19.51 -10.77
C ARG A 235 -5.74 18.02 -10.78
N LEU A 236 -6.59 17.25 -10.12
CA LEU A 236 -6.54 15.79 -10.05
C LEU A 236 -7.90 15.21 -10.44
N ALA A 237 -7.94 14.49 -11.56
CA ALA A 237 -9.13 13.80 -12.02
C ALA A 237 -9.01 12.29 -11.76
N TYR A 238 -9.98 11.72 -11.06
CA TYR A 238 -10.10 10.26 -10.95
C TYR A 238 -10.81 9.69 -12.17
N HIS A 239 -10.18 8.70 -12.81
CA HIS A 239 -10.73 7.94 -13.93
C HIS A 239 -11.11 6.53 -13.45
N PRO A 240 -12.36 6.31 -13.03
CA PRO A 240 -12.80 5.00 -12.59
C PRO A 240 -12.94 4.04 -13.77
N ALA A 241 -12.89 2.73 -13.49
CA ALA A 241 -13.14 1.70 -14.50
C ALA A 241 -14.62 1.64 -14.93
N TYR A 242 -15.51 2.08 -14.05
CA TYR A 242 -16.94 2.27 -14.31
C TYR A 242 -17.31 3.68 -13.83
N ASP A 243 -17.84 4.51 -14.74
CA ASP A 243 -18.30 5.85 -14.43
C ASP A 243 -19.83 5.86 -14.53
N PRO A 244 -20.56 6.06 -13.42
CA PRO A 244 -22.03 6.07 -13.46
C PRO A 244 -22.57 7.36 -14.10
N PHE A 245 -21.73 8.39 -14.31
CA PHE A 245 -22.14 9.57 -15.06
C PHE A 245 -22.37 9.23 -16.54
N PRO A 246 -23.51 9.65 -17.13
CA PRO A 246 -23.76 9.44 -18.54
C PRO A 246 -22.70 10.16 -19.38
N GLN A 247 -21.92 9.39 -20.15
CA GLN A 247 -21.03 9.96 -21.15
C GLN A 247 -21.88 10.60 -22.24
N LYS A 248 -21.79 11.92 -22.42
CA LYS A 248 -22.45 12.59 -23.56
C LYS A 248 -21.80 12.08 -24.85
N PRO A 249 -22.53 11.38 -25.75
CA PRO A 249 -21.94 10.90 -26.99
C PRO A 249 -21.45 12.09 -27.83
N GLY A 250 -20.16 12.06 -28.22
CA GLY A 250 -19.58 13.04 -29.15
C GLY A 250 -18.80 14.21 -28.53
N GLN A 251 -18.70 14.31 -27.20
CA GLN A 251 -17.84 15.32 -26.56
C GLN A 251 -16.55 14.68 -26.04
N PHE A 252 -15.47 14.77 -26.82
CA PHE A 252 -14.11 14.74 -26.26
C PHE A 252 -13.88 16.06 -25.53
N ALA A 253 -14.56 16.27 -24.40
CA ALA A 253 -14.22 17.39 -23.53
C ALA A 253 -12.81 17.11 -22.98
N LEU A 254 -11.89 18.05 -23.16
CA LEU A 254 -10.67 18.04 -22.38
C LEU A 254 -11.11 18.12 -20.91
N LEU A 255 -10.87 17.05 -20.14
CA LEU A 255 -11.32 16.96 -18.73
C LEU A 255 -10.81 18.12 -17.85
N LEU A 256 -9.81 18.86 -18.34
CA LEU A 256 -9.29 20.07 -17.73
C LEU A 256 -10.29 21.25 -17.75
N GLU A 257 -11.28 21.25 -18.65
CA GLU A 257 -12.21 22.37 -18.83
C GLU A 257 -13.48 22.27 -17.96
N ALA A 258 -13.83 21.08 -17.47
CA ALA A 258 -15.02 20.85 -16.65
C ALA A 258 -14.71 19.87 -15.50
N PRO A 259 -14.49 20.34 -14.26
CA PRO A 259 -14.28 19.45 -13.13
C PRO A 259 -15.54 18.61 -12.89
N ILE A 260 -15.44 17.30 -13.12
CA ILE A 260 -16.52 16.36 -12.79
C ILE A 260 -16.35 16.00 -11.32
N ASN A 261 -17.09 16.69 -10.45
CA ASN A 261 -17.17 16.32 -9.05
C ASN A 261 -17.98 15.02 -8.90
N ARG A 262 -17.30 13.95 -8.51
CA ARG A 262 -17.88 12.62 -8.31
C ARG A 262 -18.26 12.32 -6.86
N THR A 263 -18.01 13.23 -5.91
CA THR A 263 -18.24 12.98 -4.48
C THR A 263 -19.70 12.81 -4.08
N GLY A 264 -20.64 13.14 -4.98
CA GLY A 264 -22.07 12.92 -4.75
C GLY A 264 -22.58 11.54 -5.17
N ILE A 265 -21.73 10.70 -5.78
CA ILE A 265 -22.10 9.34 -6.19
C ILE A 265 -22.11 8.44 -4.94
N ASP A 266 -23.25 7.82 -4.65
CA ASP A 266 -23.36 6.80 -3.62
C ASP A 266 -22.89 5.45 -4.18
N LYS A 267 -22.32 4.58 -3.33
CA LYS A 267 -21.99 3.18 -3.66
C LYS A 267 -23.11 2.46 -4.43
N SER A 268 -24.37 2.70 -4.08
CA SER A 268 -25.53 2.10 -4.76
C SER A 268 -25.67 2.47 -6.24
N GLU A 269 -25.12 3.62 -6.65
CA GLU A 269 -25.10 4.07 -8.05
C GLU A 269 -23.89 3.48 -8.83
N ILE A 270 -22.92 2.89 -8.12
CA ILE A 270 -21.73 2.24 -8.69
C ILE A 270 -21.97 0.72 -8.87
N LEU A 271 -22.84 0.12 -8.06
CA LEU A 271 -23.24 -1.29 -8.11
C LEU A 271 -24.13 -1.61 -9.32
#